data_AF-A0A967ZQC2-F1
#
_entry.id   AF-A0A967ZQC2-F1
#
_cell.length_a   1.000
_cell.length_b   1.000
_cell.length_c   1.000
_cell.angle_alpha   90.00
_cell.angle_beta   90.00
_cell.angle_gamma   90.00
#
_symmetry.space_group_name_H-M   'P 1'
#
loop_
_entity.id
_entity.type
_entity.pdbx_description
1 polymer ?
#
loop_
_entity_poly.entity_id
_entity_poly.type
_entity_poly.pdbx_seq_one_letter_code
_entity_poly.pdbx_strand_id
1 'polypeptide(L)'
;VVTDRRRRPAVYAVEATALADAPTDLLAVASETGGAFNVAAVSWLAFQTYAPHVGAAAPTLAYRWEAGRAFACGSCYGGNEVSLGGGASDTDEYDDVIIVHELAHYFVEHYSADSSPGGTHRDLQVEPTLAYGEGLGYAFAGVVLGAPWVIDTFVDAVRFIDFEVMTIGGVSDPTFTGTTDGTATGDLREEIVSGILWDAFDPASDAEPFDRVALGLAEWMALLVDHFGGGSIPDRGAAGIDLTDYLDALVCVSGVPATDVAALAADRDFPWSAPDC
;
A
#
# COMPACT_ATOMS: atom_id res chain seq x y z
N VAL A 1 14.55 -14.67 -8.72
CA VAL A 1 14.83 -16.03 -9.27
C VAL A 1 13.67 -16.91 -8.86
N VAL A 2 12.84 -17.35 -9.81
CA VAL A 2 11.69 -18.22 -9.49
C VAL A 2 12.20 -19.66 -9.37
N THR A 3 11.81 -20.35 -8.31
CA THR A 3 12.25 -21.73 -8.07
C THR A 3 11.12 -22.69 -8.40
N ASP A 4 11.20 -23.37 -9.54
CA ASP A 4 10.26 -24.45 -9.89
C ASP A 4 10.52 -25.70 -9.04
N ARG A 5 9.53 -26.61 -8.99
CA ARG A 5 9.38 -27.89 -8.26
C ARG A 5 10.63 -28.79 -8.24
N ARG A 6 11.68 -28.47 -8.99
CA ARG A 6 12.99 -29.15 -9.01
C ARG A 6 14.05 -28.54 -8.07
N ARG A 7 13.71 -27.52 -7.26
CA ARG A 7 14.66 -26.80 -6.37
C ARG A 7 15.92 -26.30 -7.10
N ARG A 8 15.77 -25.93 -8.38
CA ARG A 8 16.81 -25.27 -9.14
C ARG A 8 16.33 -23.86 -9.46
N PRO A 9 17.16 -22.83 -9.23
CA PRO A 9 16.99 -21.52 -9.85
C PRO A 9 16.61 -21.68 -11.31
N ALA A 10 15.42 -21.25 -11.70
CA ALA A 10 15.01 -21.16 -13.08
C ALA A 10 14.81 -19.69 -13.44
N VAL A 11 15.44 -19.28 -14.53
CA VAL A 11 15.22 -17.96 -15.13
C VAL A 11 14.15 -18.15 -16.18
N TYR A 12 13.01 -17.50 -15.98
CA TYR A 12 11.93 -17.46 -16.96
C TYR A 12 12.00 -16.11 -17.67
N ALA A 13 11.90 -16.13 -19.00
CA ALA A 13 11.83 -14.94 -19.83
C ALA A 13 10.67 -15.08 -20.80
N VAL A 14 9.94 -13.99 -21.04
CA VAL A 14 9.00 -13.88 -22.15
C VAL A 14 9.78 -13.26 -23.31
N GLU A 15 10.14 -14.07 -24.30
CA GLU A 15 10.70 -13.59 -25.57
C GLU A 15 9.58 -13.48 -26.59
N ALA A 16 9.20 -12.25 -26.95
CA ALA A 16 8.36 -11.99 -28.11
C ALA A 16 9.25 -11.51 -29.27
N THR A 17 9.12 -12.13 -30.44
CA THR A 17 9.76 -11.58 -31.64
C THR A 17 9.00 -10.32 -32.03
N ALA A 18 9.66 -9.16 -31.98
CA ALA A 18 9.05 -7.92 -32.46
C ALA A 18 8.71 -8.06 -33.95
N LEU A 19 7.43 -8.19 -34.27
CA LEU A 19 6.94 -8.11 -35.64
C LEU A 19 6.53 -6.66 -35.89
N ALA A 20 7.33 -5.95 -36.68
CA ALA A 20 7.00 -4.58 -37.09
C ALA A 20 5.66 -4.58 -37.84
N ASP A 21 4.80 -3.62 -37.49
CA ASP A 21 3.57 -3.26 -38.21
C ASP A 21 2.47 -4.35 -38.32
N ALA A 22 2.42 -5.30 -37.39
CA ALA A 22 1.31 -6.26 -37.28
C ALA A 22 0.74 -6.33 -35.85
N PRO A 23 -0.60 -6.45 -35.68
CA PRO A 23 -1.17 -6.75 -34.37
C PRO A 23 -0.56 -8.06 -33.86
N THR A 24 0.06 -8.00 -32.69
CA THR A 24 0.63 -9.17 -32.02
C THR A 24 -0.44 -9.75 -31.13
N ASP A 25 -1.00 -10.89 -31.54
CA ASP A 25 -1.91 -11.66 -30.68
C ASP A 25 -1.08 -12.41 -29.64
N LEU A 26 -1.20 -12.01 -28.38
CA LEU A 26 -0.59 -12.71 -27.26
C LEU A 26 -1.56 -13.77 -26.73
N LEU A 27 -1.30 -15.04 -27.04
CA LEU A 27 -2.05 -16.15 -26.47
C LEU A 27 -1.43 -16.56 -25.13
N ALA A 28 -2.04 -16.14 -24.03
CA ALA A 28 -1.73 -16.66 -22.71
C ALA A 28 -2.51 -17.96 -22.46
N VAL A 29 -1.80 -19.06 -22.17
CA VAL A 29 -2.41 -20.33 -21.75
C VAL A 29 -2.16 -20.49 -20.26
N ALA A 30 -3.20 -20.79 -19.48
CA ALA A 30 -3.08 -21.03 -18.05
C ALA A 30 -2.00 -22.09 -17.78
N SER A 31 -1.05 -21.74 -16.91
CA SER A 31 0.07 -22.60 -16.53
C SER A 31 0.24 -22.58 -15.02
N GLU A 32 0.85 -23.62 -14.45
CA GLU A 32 1.23 -23.65 -13.03
C GLU A 32 2.23 -22.53 -12.65
N THR A 33 2.81 -21.85 -13.64
CA THR A 33 3.76 -20.74 -13.47
C THR A 33 3.14 -19.35 -13.60
N GLY A 34 1.85 -19.24 -13.96
CA GLY A 34 1.19 -17.96 -14.23
C GLY A 34 1.29 -16.99 -13.05
N GLY A 35 1.05 -17.47 -11.84
CA GLY A 35 1.14 -16.67 -10.62
C GLY A 35 2.53 -16.05 -10.42
N ALA A 36 3.60 -16.82 -10.63
CA ALA A 36 4.96 -16.29 -10.50
C ALA A 36 5.28 -15.18 -11.53
N PHE A 37 4.69 -15.24 -12.73
CA PHE A 37 4.84 -14.16 -13.71
C PHE A 37 4.03 -12.92 -13.33
N ASN A 38 2.82 -13.09 -12.77
CA ASN A 38 2.03 -11.97 -12.29
C ASN A 38 2.74 -11.24 -11.15
N VAL A 39 3.19 -11.99 -10.13
CA VAL A 39 4.01 -11.45 -9.03
C VAL A 39 5.18 -10.63 -9.56
N ALA A 40 5.93 -11.16 -10.53
CA ALA A 40 7.06 -10.44 -11.12
C ALA A 40 6.64 -9.19 -11.89
N ALA A 41 5.54 -9.24 -12.64
CA ALA A 41 5.04 -8.12 -13.45
C ALA A 41 4.53 -6.97 -12.57
N VAL A 42 3.75 -7.28 -11.54
CA VAL A 42 3.19 -6.31 -10.59
C VAL A 42 4.30 -5.70 -9.73
N SER A 43 5.25 -6.53 -9.25
CA SER A 43 6.42 -6.02 -8.53
C SER A 43 7.23 -5.07 -9.40
N TRP A 44 7.41 -5.40 -10.68
CA TRP A 44 8.12 -4.55 -11.63
C TRP A 44 7.42 -3.20 -11.82
N LEU A 45 6.09 -3.17 -11.87
CA LEU A 45 5.33 -1.91 -11.90
C LEU A 45 5.64 -1.05 -10.67
N ALA A 46 5.61 -1.63 -9.46
CA ALA A 46 5.98 -0.92 -8.24
C ALA A 46 7.41 -0.37 -8.31
N PHE A 47 8.39 -1.20 -8.72
CA PHE A 47 9.78 -0.74 -8.92
C PHE A 47 9.86 0.42 -9.92
N GLN A 48 9.13 0.39 -11.04
CA GLN A 48 9.11 1.48 -12.00
C GLN A 48 8.53 2.77 -11.41
N THR A 49 7.54 2.66 -10.53
CA THR A 49 6.89 3.80 -9.89
C THR A 49 7.85 4.54 -8.96
N TYR A 50 8.55 3.87 -8.05
CA TYR A 50 9.39 4.55 -7.05
C TYR A 50 10.87 4.67 -7.42
N ALA A 51 11.42 3.83 -8.31
CA ALA A 51 12.85 3.86 -8.65
C ALA A 51 13.39 5.24 -9.07
N PRO A 52 12.63 6.10 -9.79
CA PRO A 52 13.10 7.46 -10.11
C PRO A 52 13.28 8.38 -8.90
N HIS A 53 12.69 8.03 -7.76
CA HIS A 53 12.61 8.88 -6.57
C HIS A 53 13.55 8.43 -5.44
N VAL A 54 14.16 7.25 -5.56
CA VAL A 54 15.02 6.69 -4.51
C VAL A 54 16.49 6.72 -4.91
N GLY A 55 17.37 6.75 -3.90
CA GLY A 55 18.82 6.85 -4.07
C GLY A 55 19.49 5.52 -4.42
N ALA A 56 20.37 5.05 -3.54
CA ALA A 56 21.12 3.81 -3.78
C ALA A 56 20.18 2.60 -3.83
N ALA A 57 20.51 1.61 -4.68
CA ALA A 57 19.72 0.38 -4.74
C ALA A 57 19.74 -0.35 -3.39
N ALA A 58 18.55 -0.65 -2.87
CA ALA A 58 18.33 -1.49 -1.70
C ALA A 58 18.63 -2.99 -2.01
N PRO A 59 18.71 -3.85 -0.97
CA PRO A 59 18.92 -5.28 -1.15
C PRO A 59 17.88 -5.93 -2.06
N THR A 60 18.21 -7.07 -2.69
CA THR A 60 17.23 -7.76 -3.55
C THR A 60 16.02 -8.23 -2.74
N LEU A 61 14.83 -7.77 -3.12
CA LEU A 61 13.56 -8.34 -2.66
C LEU A 61 13.36 -9.74 -3.24
N ALA A 62 13.16 -10.72 -2.36
CA ALA A 62 12.82 -12.09 -2.70
C ALA A 62 11.31 -12.33 -2.55
N TYR A 63 10.75 -13.19 -3.41
CA TYR A 63 9.38 -13.68 -3.26
C TYR A 63 9.41 -15.18 -2.99
N ARG A 64 8.65 -15.60 -1.97
CA ARG A 64 8.38 -16.98 -1.62
C ARG A 64 6.90 -17.27 -1.82
N TRP A 65 6.60 -17.92 -2.94
CA TRP A 65 5.24 -18.32 -3.31
C TRP A 65 5.26 -19.73 -3.91
N GLU A 66 4.21 -20.50 -3.66
CA GLU A 66 3.99 -21.82 -4.24
C GLU A 66 2.48 -22.12 -4.28
N ALA A 67 1.95 -22.45 -5.45
CA ALA A 67 0.54 -22.82 -5.60
C ALA A 67 0.16 -24.00 -4.68
N GLY A 68 -0.92 -23.85 -3.93
CA GLY A 68 -1.40 -24.78 -2.91
C GLY A 68 -0.73 -24.65 -1.54
N ARG A 69 0.22 -23.72 -1.35
CA ARG A 69 0.94 -23.55 -0.08
C ARG A 69 0.52 -22.28 0.64
N ALA A 70 -0.10 -22.46 1.81
CA ALA A 70 -0.34 -21.38 2.75
C ALA A 70 0.92 -21.08 3.59
N PHE A 71 1.04 -19.83 4.04
CA PHE A 71 1.97 -19.41 5.09
C PHE A 71 1.20 -19.03 6.35
N ALA A 72 1.84 -19.13 7.52
CA ALA A 72 1.18 -18.86 8.80
C ALA A 72 0.73 -17.40 8.95
N CYS A 73 1.38 -16.48 8.24
CA CYS A 73 1.03 -15.06 8.20
C CYS A 73 0.01 -14.72 7.10
N GLY A 74 -0.42 -15.67 6.26
CA GLY A 74 -1.09 -15.36 4.99
C GLY A 74 -0.06 -14.83 3.98
N SER A 75 -0.22 -13.59 3.56
CA SER A 75 0.83 -12.80 2.91
C SER A 75 1.53 -11.93 3.94
N CYS A 76 2.86 -11.84 3.86
CA CYS A 76 3.64 -10.98 4.74
C CYS A 76 5.04 -10.69 4.20
N TYR A 77 5.54 -9.51 4.55
CA TYR A 77 6.93 -9.10 4.37
C TYR A 77 7.79 -9.36 5.62
N GLY A 78 9.04 -9.75 5.42
CA GLY A 78 10.05 -9.72 6.46
C GLY A 78 11.47 -9.97 5.95
N GLY A 79 12.39 -9.07 6.27
CA GLY A 79 13.82 -9.27 6.02
C GLY A 79 14.19 -9.40 4.53
N ASN A 80 13.66 -8.53 3.68
CA ASN A 80 13.81 -8.55 2.22
C ASN A 80 13.17 -9.76 1.52
N GLU A 81 12.22 -10.45 2.16
CA GLU A 81 11.43 -11.53 1.55
C GLU A 81 9.93 -11.27 1.75
N VAL A 82 9.16 -11.33 0.66
CA VAL A 82 7.69 -11.43 0.71
C VAL A 82 7.31 -12.92 0.66
N SER A 83 6.59 -13.39 1.67
CA SER A 83 5.83 -14.63 1.60
C SER A 83 4.44 -14.32 1.10
N LEU A 84 4.00 -14.95 0.02
CA LEU A 84 2.72 -14.68 -0.59
C LEU A 84 1.79 -15.90 -0.45
N GLY A 85 0.55 -15.70 -0.03
CA GLY A 85 -0.43 -16.75 0.14
C GLY A 85 -0.65 -17.52 -1.16
N GLY A 86 -0.52 -18.85 -1.11
CA GLY A 86 -0.88 -19.74 -2.22
C GLY A 86 -1.85 -20.83 -1.76
N GLY A 87 -2.48 -20.69 -0.59
CA GLY A 87 -3.35 -21.72 -0.03
C GLY A 87 -4.65 -21.82 -0.81
N ALA A 88 -5.24 -23.01 -0.91
CA ALA A 88 -6.46 -23.19 -1.72
C ALA A 88 -7.69 -22.39 -1.22
N SER A 89 -7.66 -21.85 -0.01
CA SER A 89 -8.70 -20.98 0.55
C SER A 89 -8.49 -19.49 0.23
N ASP A 90 -7.24 -19.11 -0.04
CA ASP A 90 -6.74 -17.73 -0.05
C ASP A 90 -5.43 -17.71 -0.87
N THR A 91 -5.57 -17.33 -2.15
CA THR A 91 -4.49 -17.35 -3.15
C THR A 91 -4.22 -15.93 -3.61
N ASP A 92 -3.04 -15.41 -3.30
CA ASP A 92 -2.69 -14.01 -3.51
C ASP A 92 -1.90 -13.76 -4.79
N GLU A 93 -1.56 -14.80 -5.58
CA GLU A 93 -0.72 -14.62 -6.79
C GLU A 93 -1.32 -13.73 -7.88
N TYR A 94 -2.62 -13.48 -7.83
CA TYR A 94 -3.35 -12.58 -8.72
C TYR A 94 -4.03 -11.43 -7.97
N ASP A 95 -3.75 -11.30 -6.68
CA ASP A 95 -4.25 -10.20 -5.87
C ASP A 95 -3.18 -9.11 -5.89
N ASP A 96 -3.15 -8.37 -7.00
CA ASP A 96 -2.11 -7.38 -7.30
C ASP A 96 -1.91 -6.39 -6.16
N VAL A 97 -2.99 -5.96 -5.51
CA VAL A 97 -2.94 -5.04 -4.36
C VAL A 97 -2.17 -5.66 -3.19
N ILE A 98 -2.33 -6.96 -2.92
CA ILE A 98 -1.66 -7.66 -1.83
C ILE A 98 -0.17 -7.83 -2.16
N ILE A 99 0.16 -8.15 -3.41
CA ILE A 99 1.55 -8.22 -3.89
C ILE A 99 2.27 -6.87 -3.69
N VAL A 100 1.60 -5.76 -4.03
CA VAL A 100 2.19 -4.42 -3.88
C VAL A 100 2.19 -3.97 -2.42
N HIS A 101 1.18 -4.30 -1.63
CA HIS A 101 1.12 -4.02 -0.18
C HIS A 101 2.35 -4.58 0.53
N GLU A 102 2.66 -5.86 0.32
CA GLU A 102 3.83 -6.47 0.94
C GLU A 102 5.15 -5.92 0.40
N LEU A 103 5.17 -5.45 -0.86
CA LEU A 103 6.32 -4.74 -1.42
C LEU A 103 6.45 -3.34 -0.83
N ALA A 104 5.35 -2.68 -0.45
CA ALA A 104 5.37 -1.38 0.19
C ALA A 104 6.11 -1.45 1.52
N HIS A 105 5.93 -2.52 2.30
CA HIS A 105 6.71 -2.76 3.52
C HIS A 105 8.23 -2.83 3.25
N TYR A 106 8.64 -3.48 2.14
CA TYR A 106 10.04 -3.42 1.68
C TYR A 106 10.45 -1.99 1.30
N PHE A 107 9.62 -1.25 0.55
CA PHE A 107 9.92 0.12 0.17
C PHE A 107 10.11 1.00 1.42
N VAL A 108 9.23 0.87 2.42
CA VAL A 108 9.28 1.65 3.65
C VAL A 108 10.54 1.32 4.46
N GLU A 109 10.88 0.04 4.63
CA GLU A 109 12.09 -0.36 5.39
C GLU A 109 13.38 0.25 4.81
N HIS A 110 13.49 0.40 3.49
CA HIS A 110 14.75 0.80 2.83
C HIS A 110 14.82 2.26 2.39
N TYR A 111 13.68 2.91 2.18
CA TYR A 111 13.64 4.23 1.56
C TYR A 111 12.77 5.25 2.30
N SER A 112 11.91 4.81 3.22
CA SER A 112 11.07 5.68 4.05
C SER A 112 11.27 5.32 5.53
N ALA A 113 10.28 5.58 6.37
CA ALA A 113 10.22 5.10 7.74
C ALA A 113 8.76 4.94 8.19
N ASP A 114 8.51 3.94 9.02
CA ASP A 114 7.33 3.84 9.89
C ASP A 114 7.76 3.40 11.30
N SER A 115 6.80 3.33 12.23
CA SER A 115 7.01 2.76 13.56
C SER A 115 6.08 1.58 13.82
N SER A 116 5.66 0.89 12.76
CA SER A 116 4.76 -0.26 12.86
C SER A 116 5.48 -1.43 13.53
N PRO A 117 4.90 -2.03 14.59
CA PRO A 117 5.45 -3.25 15.18
C PRO A 117 5.16 -4.50 14.34
N GLY A 118 4.31 -4.38 13.30
CA GLY A 118 3.67 -5.51 12.62
C GLY A 118 2.73 -6.28 13.55
N GLY A 119 1.83 -7.09 12.98
CA GLY A 119 0.93 -7.90 13.81
C GLY A 119 -0.34 -8.32 13.11
N THR A 120 -1.37 -8.63 13.88
CA THR A 120 -2.72 -8.85 13.33
C THR A 120 -3.46 -7.52 13.29
N HIS A 121 -3.91 -7.12 12.10
CA HIS A 121 -4.51 -5.81 11.85
C HIS A 121 -5.81 -5.90 11.04
N ARG A 122 -5.93 -6.91 10.17
CA ARG A 122 -7.12 -7.12 9.32
C ARG A 122 -8.43 -7.07 10.11
N ASP A 123 -9.32 -6.19 9.68
CA ASP A 123 -10.64 -5.94 10.27
C ASP A 123 -10.65 -5.40 11.71
N LEU A 124 -9.52 -4.89 12.19
CA LEU A 124 -9.38 -4.41 13.55
C LEU A 124 -9.11 -2.91 13.58
N GLN A 125 -9.60 -2.26 14.63
CA GLN A 125 -8.99 -1.02 15.08
C GLN A 125 -7.76 -1.41 15.89
N VAL A 126 -6.59 -0.94 15.45
CA VAL A 126 -5.29 -1.25 16.05
C VAL A 126 -4.56 0.03 16.44
N GLU A 127 -3.46 -0.11 17.18
CA GLU A 127 -2.64 1.02 17.60
C GLU A 127 -2.21 1.90 16.41
N PRO A 128 -2.09 3.23 16.60
CA PRO A 128 -1.91 4.15 15.47
C PRO A 128 -0.71 3.90 14.57
N THR A 129 0.42 3.45 15.12
CA THR A 129 1.61 3.18 14.30
C THR A 129 1.47 1.90 13.46
N LEU A 130 0.73 0.89 13.94
CA LEU A 130 0.40 -0.30 13.15
C LEU A 130 -0.60 0.05 12.04
N ALA A 131 -1.67 0.78 12.38
CA ALA A 131 -2.66 1.23 11.40
C ALA A 131 -2.01 2.13 10.32
N TYR A 132 -1.05 2.98 10.71
CA TYR A 132 -0.29 3.80 9.78
C TYR A 132 0.55 2.95 8.82
N GLY A 133 1.34 2.01 9.33
CA GLY A 133 2.19 1.16 8.48
C GLY A 133 1.39 0.32 7.48
N GLU A 134 0.31 -0.33 7.94
CA GLU A 134 -0.54 -1.12 7.05
C GLU A 134 -1.35 -0.24 6.09
N GLY A 135 -1.86 0.90 6.55
CA GLY A 135 -2.60 1.82 5.69
C GLY A 135 -1.73 2.49 4.62
N LEU A 136 -0.47 2.81 4.96
CA LEU A 136 0.53 3.25 3.97
C LEU A 136 0.79 2.16 2.93
N GLY A 137 0.80 0.88 3.33
CA GLY A 137 0.92 -0.26 2.41
C GLY A 137 -0.18 -0.28 1.35
N TYR A 138 -1.44 -0.15 1.76
CA TYR A 138 -2.57 -0.10 0.83
C TYR A 138 -2.61 1.19 0.00
N ALA A 139 -2.32 2.36 0.59
CA ALA A 139 -2.23 3.60 -0.16
C ALA A 139 -1.15 3.53 -1.25
N PHE A 140 0.02 2.98 -0.92
CA PHE A 140 1.10 2.76 -1.89
C PHE A 140 0.67 1.80 -3.01
N ALA A 141 -0.02 0.72 -2.67
CA ALA A 141 -0.60 -0.18 -3.67
C ALA A 141 -1.59 0.54 -4.58
N GLY A 142 -2.47 1.38 -4.01
CA GLY A 142 -3.40 2.21 -4.77
C GLY A 142 -2.69 3.17 -5.74
N VAL A 143 -1.64 3.85 -5.28
CA VAL A 143 -0.80 4.75 -6.11
C VAL A 143 -0.14 3.99 -7.27
N VAL A 144 0.44 2.82 -7.01
CA VAL A 144 1.10 2.00 -8.02
C VAL A 144 0.12 1.47 -9.06
N LEU A 145 -1.06 1.02 -8.63
CA LEU A 145 -2.07 0.40 -9.47
C LEU A 145 -3.03 1.43 -10.11
N GLY A 146 -3.02 2.67 -9.61
CA GLY A 146 -3.90 3.75 -10.06
C GLY A 146 -5.37 3.50 -9.73
N ALA A 147 -5.66 2.89 -8.58
CA ALA A 147 -7.01 2.53 -8.19
C ALA A 147 -7.20 2.60 -6.66
N PRO A 148 -8.34 3.14 -6.16
CA PRO A 148 -8.58 3.28 -4.73
C PRO A 148 -9.14 2.01 -4.06
N TRP A 149 -8.79 0.83 -4.58
CA TRP A 149 -9.47 -0.41 -4.23
C TRP A 149 -8.52 -1.50 -3.75
N VAL A 150 -8.97 -2.21 -2.71
CA VAL A 150 -8.38 -3.49 -2.31
C VAL A 150 -9.28 -4.60 -2.84
N ILE A 151 -8.72 -5.46 -3.70
CA ILE A 151 -9.36 -6.67 -4.20
C ILE A 151 -8.52 -7.86 -3.76
N ASP A 152 -9.07 -8.64 -2.83
CA ASP A 152 -8.45 -9.83 -2.24
C ASP A 152 -9.41 -11.01 -2.45
N THR A 153 -8.93 -12.08 -3.12
CA THR A 153 -9.75 -13.16 -3.64
C THR A 153 -9.62 -14.45 -2.84
N PHE A 154 -10.76 -14.90 -2.31
CA PHE A 154 -10.89 -16.15 -1.58
C PHE A 154 -11.59 -17.21 -2.44
N VAL A 155 -11.52 -18.45 -1.98
CA VAL A 155 -12.19 -19.58 -2.67
C VAL A 155 -13.70 -19.39 -2.83
N ASP A 156 -14.36 -18.70 -1.88
CA ASP A 156 -15.81 -18.53 -1.82
C ASP A 156 -16.27 -17.07 -1.66
N ALA A 157 -15.34 -16.12 -1.69
CA ALA A 157 -15.63 -14.70 -1.50
C ALA A 157 -14.64 -13.81 -2.26
N VAL A 158 -15.03 -12.56 -2.50
CA VAL A 158 -14.10 -11.50 -2.87
C VAL A 158 -14.25 -10.42 -1.81
N ARG A 159 -13.13 -10.06 -1.21
CA ARG A 159 -13.05 -8.89 -0.37
C ARG A 159 -12.76 -7.69 -1.28
N PHE A 160 -13.69 -6.75 -1.28
CA PHE A 160 -13.59 -5.52 -2.04
C PHE A 160 -13.68 -4.35 -1.06
N ILE A 161 -12.59 -3.63 -0.85
CA ILE A 161 -12.58 -2.38 -0.08
C ILE A 161 -12.43 -1.24 -1.08
N ASP A 162 -13.25 -0.22 -0.90
CA ASP A 162 -13.10 1.06 -1.59
C ASP A 162 -12.81 2.09 -0.51
N PHE A 163 -11.56 2.58 -0.46
CA PHE A 163 -11.12 3.55 0.54
C PHE A 163 -11.39 5.00 0.13
N GLU A 164 -12.01 5.25 -1.04
CA GLU A 164 -12.53 6.57 -1.36
C GLU A 164 -13.90 6.78 -0.70
N VAL A 165 -14.80 5.82 -0.91
CA VAL A 165 -16.16 5.86 -0.32
C VAL A 165 -16.27 5.13 1.03
N MET A 166 -15.17 4.56 1.52
CA MET A 166 -15.07 3.84 2.80
C MET A 166 -16.09 2.70 2.94
N THR A 167 -16.07 1.76 2.00
CA THR A 167 -16.96 0.59 2.02
C THR A 167 -16.22 -0.74 1.91
N ILE A 168 -16.81 -1.79 2.47
CA ILE A 168 -16.42 -3.18 2.26
C ILE A 168 -17.57 -3.95 1.61
N GLY A 169 -17.33 -4.53 0.44
CA GLY A 169 -18.37 -5.17 -0.37
C GLY A 169 -19.51 -4.22 -0.77
N GLY A 170 -19.24 -2.91 -0.86
CA GLY A 170 -20.23 -1.86 -1.12
C GLY A 170 -21.12 -1.52 0.08
N VAL A 171 -20.76 -1.95 1.29
CA VAL A 171 -21.45 -1.63 2.54
C VAL A 171 -20.52 -0.82 3.44
N SER A 172 -21.03 0.28 4.00
CA SER A 172 -20.28 1.06 4.98
C SER A 172 -20.14 0.31 6.30
N ASP A 173 -18.95 0.36 6.90
CA ASP A 173 -18.68 -0.14 8.25
C ASP A 173 -18.50 1.06 9.20
N PRO A 174 -19.18 1.12 10.36
CA PRO A 174 -19.09 2.26 11.27
C PRO A 174 -17.70 2.47 11.89
N THR A 175 -16.78 1.52 11.76
CA THR A 175 -15.41 1.63 12.25
C THR A 175 -14.42 2.10 11.17
N PHE A 176 -14.90 2.39 9.95
CA PHE A 176 -14.12 3.01 8.89
C PHE A 176 -13.99 4.54 9.07
N THR A 177 -14.47 5.08 10.20
CA THR A 177 -14.22 6.46 10.61
C THR A 177 -13.89 6.53 12.10
N GLY A 178 -13.15 7.57 12.48
CA GLY A 178 -12.81 7.89 13.87
C GLY A 178 -11.82 6.94 14.54
N THR A 179 -11.60 7.21 15.83
CA THR A 179 -10.72 6.41 16.70
C THR A 179 -11.49 5.89 17.90
N THR A 180 -11.01 4.82 18.53
CA THR A 180 -11.72 4.15 19.64
C THR A 180 -12.02 5.04 20.85
N ASP A 181 -11.24 6.12 21.06
CA ASP A 181 -11.42 7.07 22.17
C ASP A 181 -11.68 8.52 21.73
N GLY A 182 -11.79 8.77 20.42
CA GLY A 182 -11.99 10.11 19.84
C GLY A 182 -10.77 11.01 19.93
N THR A 183 -9.58 10.48 20.20
CA THR A 183 -8.29 11.19 20.20
C THR A 183 -7.36 10.65 19.12
N ALA A 184 -6.32 11.40 18.75
CA ALA A 184 -5.36 10.98 17.74
C ALA A 184 -4.51 9.77 18.19
N THR A 185 -4.54 9.45 19.49
CA THR A 185 -3.84 8.30 20.07
C THR A 185 -4.68 7.03 20.17
N GLY A 186 -5.98 7.12 19.87
CA GLY A 186 -6.90 5.99 19.95
C GLY A 186 -6.73 5.04 18.76
N ASP A 187 -6.99 3.76 18.99
CA ASP A 187 -6.91 2.74 17.94
C ASP A 187 -7.84 3.08 16.76
N LEU A 188 -7.37 2.80 15.55
CA LEU A 188 -8.07 3.09 14.30
C LEU A 188 -7.84 1.99 13.27
N ARG A 189 -8.65 2.00 12.22
CA ARG A 189 -8.51 1.09 11.09
C ARG A 189 -7.47 1.58 10.10
N GLU A 190 -6.73 0.65 9.50
CA GLU A 190 -5.78 0.93 8.41
C GLU A 190 -6.46 1.53 7.18
N GLU A 191 -7.75 1.24 6.96
CA GLU A 191 -8.52 1.82 5.87
C GLU A 191 -8.67 3.35 6.03
N ILE A 192 -8.77 3.87 7.27
CA ILE A 192 -8.83 5.32 7.52
C ILE A 192 -7.55 6.01 7.05
N VAL A 193 -6.41 5.40 7.35
CA VAL A 193 -5.10 5.87 6.90
C VAL A 193 -5.02 5.79 5.38
N SER A 194 -5.39 4.65 4.80
CA SER A 194 -5.34 4.41 3.35
C SER A 194 -6.15 5.44 2.57
N GLY A 195 -7.37 5.72 3.02
CA GLY A 195 -8.26 6.72 2.41
C GLY A 195 -7.67 8.12 2.49
N ILE A 196 -7.23 8.56 3.66
CA ILE A 196 -6.62 9.92 3.80
C ILE A 196 -5.35 10.06 2.95
N LEU A 197 -4.51 9.03 2.89
CA LEU A 197 -3.29 9.06 2.07
C LEU A 197 -3.62 9.08 0.57
N TRP A 198 -4.68 8.37 0.17
CA TRP A 198 -5.19 8.43 -1.20
C TRP A 198 -5.74 9.80 -1.56
N ASP A 199 -6.65 10.35 -0.75
CA ASP A 199 -7.25 11.68 -0.96
C ASP A 199 -6.15 12.76 -1.00
N ALA A 200 -5.08 12.61 -0.22
CA ALA A 200 -3.94 13.53 -0.31
C ALA A 200 -3.15 13.40 -1.62
N PHE A 201 -3.13 12.22 -2.22
CA PHE A 201 -2.34 11.90 -3.40
C PHE A 201 -3.06 12.27 -4.71
N ASP A 202 -4.32 11.88 -4.84
CA ASP A 202 -5.02 11.83 -6.12
C ASP A 202 -5.56 13.22 -6.53
N PRO A 203 -6.05 13.38 -7.77
CA PRO A 203 -6.50 14.69 -8.24
C PRO A 203 -7.85 15.07 -7.67
N ALA A 204 -7.90 16.20 -6.94
CA ALA A 204 -9.13 16.84 -6.50
C ALA A 204 -10.25 16.82 -7.57
N SER A 205 -11.45 16.43 -7.14
CA SER A 205 -12.59 16.19 -8.03
C SER A 205 -13.87 16.88 -7.55
N ASP A 206 -14.81 17.13 -8.48
CA ASP A 206 -16.14 17.65 -8.11
C ASP A 206 -16.99 16.63 -7.32
N ALA A 207 -16.60 15.35 -7.33
CA ALA A 207 -17.27 14.29 -6.58
C ALA A 207 -16.95 14.37 -5.08
N GLU A 208 -15.77 14.90 -4.74
CA GLU A 208 -15.24 15.01 -3.38
C GLU A 208 -14.85 16.46 -3.07
N PRO A 209 -15.82 17.39 -2.95
CA PRO A 209 -15.53 18.81 -2.80
C PRO A 209 -14.82 19.18 -1.48
N PHE A 210 -14.69 18.21 -0.56
CA PHE A 210 -13.89 18.34 0.66
C PHE A 210 -12.40 18.16 0.37
N ASP A 211 -12.04 17.28 -0.57
CA ASP A 211 -10.67 17.08 -1.00
C ASP A 211 -10.26 18.18 -1.99
N ARG A 212 -9.12 18.78 -1.65
CA ARG A 212 -8.46 19.86 -2.41
C ARG A 212 -6.96 19.64 -2.47
N VAL A 213 -6.49 18.53 -1.93
CA VAL A 213 -5.09 18.16 -1.94
C VAL A 213 -4.87 17.33 -3.20
N ALA A 214 -3.70 17.48 -3.81
CA ALA A 214 -3.36 16.77 -5.03
C ALA A 214 -1.85 16.76 -5.17
N LEU A 215 -1.17 16.05 -4.26
CA LEU A 215 0.30 16.00 -4.25
C LEU A 215 0.83 15.44 -5.57
N GLY A 216 0.16 14.39 -6.08
CA GLY A 216 0.66 13.56 -7.15
C GLY A 216 1.96 12.85 -6.78
N LEU A 217 2.46 12.03 -7.71
CA LEU A 217 3.54 11.09 -7.44
C LEU A 217 4.85 11.77 -6.98
N ALA A 218 5.24 12.88 -7.61
CA ALA A 218 6.53 13.50 -7.35
C ALA A 218 6.62 14.07 -5.92
N GLU A 219 5.59 14.80 -5.48
CA GLU A 219 5.57 15.38 -4.14
C GLU A 219 5.31 14.31 -3.07
N TRP A 220 4.41 13.34 -3.35
CA TRP A 220 4.17 12.23 -2.42
C TRP A 220 5.44 11.40 -2.17
N MET A 221 6.22 11.13 -3.23
CA MET A 221 7.52 10.46 -3.08
C MET A 221 8.56 11.31 -2.35
N ALA A 222 8.59 12.64 -2.56
CA ALA A 222 9.47 13.52 -1.80
C ALA A 222 9.13 13.49 -0.30
N LEU A 223 7.84 13.45 0.05
CA LEU A 223 7.39 13.32 1.43
C LEU A 223 7.87 11.99 2.04
N LEU A 224 7.58 10.85 1.39
CA LEU A 224 7.95 9.54 1.93
C LEU A 224 9.47 9.32 1.97
N VAL A 225 10.19 9.68 0.90
CA VAL A 225 11.62 9.38 0.79
C VAL A 225 12.48 10.44 1.47
N ASP A 226 12.26 11.71 1.17
CA ASP A 226 13.16 12.79 1.63
C ASP A 226 12.83 13.25 3.05
N HIS A 227 11.54 13.30 3.42
CA HIS A 227 11.13 13.67 4.78
C HIS A 227 11.12 12.49 5.74
N PHE A 228 10.28 11.47 5.49
CA PHE A 228 10.16 10.33 6.40
C PHE A 228 11.43 9.45 6.39
N GLY A 229 12.03 9.18 5.23
CA GLY A 229 13.33 8.50 5.14
C GLY A 229 14.54 9.34 5.59
N GLY A 230 14.38 10.66 5.72
CA GLY A 230 15.47 11.62 5.94
C GLY A 230 15.90 11.85 7.40
N GLY A 231 15.09 11.46 8.39
CA GLY A 231 15.48 11.51 9.80
C GLY A 231 14.38 11.95 10.77
N SER A 232 14.74 12.78 11.75
CA SER A 232 13.87 13.09 12.91
C SER A 232 12.58 13.79 12.50
N ILE A 233 11.48 13.08 12.58
CA ILE A 233 10.12 13.60 12.41
C ILE A 233 9.65 14.16 13.76
N PRO A 234 9.09 15.38 13.81
CA PRO A 234 8.36 15.84 14.98
C PRO A 234 7.22 14.87 15.28
N ASP A 235 7.31 14.16 16.40
CA ASP A 235 6.34 13.15 16.82
C ASP A 235 5.21 13.85 17.60
N ARG A 236 4.01 13.86 16.99
CA ARG A 236 2.78 14.33 17.64
C ARG A 236 1.68 13.32 17.36
N GLY A 237 0.95 12.92 18.40
CA GLY A 237 -0.04 11.86 18.29
C GLY A 237 0.33 10.74 19.24
N ALA A 238 0.24 9.50 18.77
CA ALA A 238 0.82 8.35 19.45
C ALA A 238 2.34 8.36 19.27
N ALA A 239 3.06 7.72 20.19
CA ALA A 239 4.51 7.68 20.11
C ALA A 239 4.98 6.84 18.91
N GLY A 240 5.86 7.40 18.08
CA GLY A 240 6.29 6.82 16.81
C GLY A 240 5.54 7.42 15.62
N ILE A 241 5.92 7.01 14.41
CA ILE A 241 5.33 7.55 13.17
C ILE A 241 3.88 7.05 13.02
N ASP A 242 2.94 7.98 13.02
CA ASP A 242 1.51 7.73 12.79
C ASP A 242 0.86 8.71 11.78
N LEU A 243 -0.46 8.58 11.59
CA LEU A 243 -1.24 9.39 10.65
C LEU A 243 -1.16 10.91 10.95
N THR A 244 -1.06 11.29 12.21
CA THR A 244 -0.90 12.68 12.65
C THR A 244 0.39 13.27 12.11
N ASP A 245 1.49 12.52 12.14
CA ASP A 245 2.79 12.99 11.63
C ASP A 245 2.75 13.17 10.11
N TYR A 246 2.05 12.29 9.39
CA TYR A 246 1.80 12.45 7.95
C TYR A 246 1.01 13.72 7.64
N LEU A 247 -0.11 13.94 8.34
CA LEU A 247 -0.92 15.15 8.18
C LEU A 247 -0.14 16.42 8.54
N ASP A 248 0.73 16.35 9.55
CA ASP A 248 1.61 17.45 9.92
C ASP A 248 2.63 17.73 8.82
N ALA A 249 3.20 16.70 8.22
CA ALA A 249 4.14 16.82 7.13
C ALA A 249 3.49 17.42 5.87
N LEU A 250 2.22 17.13 5.58
CA LEU A 250 1.48 17.81 4.50
C LEU A 250 1.51 19.33 4.66
N VAL A 251 1.31 19.83 5.88
CA VAL A 251 1.32 21.27 6.18
C VAL A 251 2.75 21.81 6.21
N CYS A 252 3.61 21.21 7.04
CA CYS A 252 4.92 21.75 7.36
C CYS A 252 5.96 21.56 6.25
N VAL A 253 5.81 20.53 5.43
CA VAL A 253 6.80 20.12 4.41
C VAL A 253 6.28 20.41 3.01
N SER A 254 5.09 19.88 2.68
CA SER A 254 4.50 20.03 1.33
C SER A 254 3.74 21.34 1.14
N GLY A 255 3.58 22.14 2.20
CA GLY A 255 2.96 23.48 2.13
C GLY A 255 1.46 23.44 1.83
N VAL A 256 0.80 22.30 2.06
CA VAL A 256 -0.65 22.15 1.91
C VAL A 256 -1.33 23.04 2.96
N PRO A 257 -2.35 23.84 2.59
CA PRO A 257 -3.07 24.65 3.57
C PRO A 257 -3.66 23.77 4.68
N ALA A 258 -3.44 24.15 5.95
CA ALA A 258 -3.95 23.40 7.09
C ALA A 258 -5.48 23.22 7.09
N THR A 259 -6.22 24.12 6.42
CA THR A 259 -7.67 23.97 6.24
C THR A 259 -8.06 22.83 5.30
N ASP A 260 -7.22 22.53 4.32
CA ASP A 260 -7.46 21.45 3.36
C ASP A 260 -7.05 20.11 3.99
N VAL A 261 -5.93 20.06 4.73
CA VAL A 261 -5.55 18.90 5.56
C VAL A 261 -6.60 18.61 6.64
N ALA A 262 -7.16 19.65 7.26
CA ALA A 262 -8.27 19.50 8.21
C ALA A 262 -9.52 18.90 7.56
N ALA A 263 -9.77 19.18 6.27
CA ALA A 263 -10.92 18.63 5.56
C ALA A 263 -10.75 17.12 5.32
N LEU A 264 -9.55 16.68 4.93
CA LEU A 264 -9.21 15.25 4.82
C LEU A 264 -9.42 14.51 6.14
N ALA A 265 -8.85 15.03 7.23
CA ALA A 265 -9.00 14.42 8.55
C ALA A 265 -10.47 14.41 9.01
N ALA A 266 -11.22 15.48 8.76
CA ALA A 266 -12.63 15.59 9.15
C ALA A 266 -13.53 14.64 8.37
N ASP A 267 -13.23 14.34 7.11
CA ASP A 267 -14.04 13.41 6.31
C ASP A 267 -14.03 11.99 6.90
N ARG A 268 -12.90 11.55 7.46
CA ARG A 268 -12.79 10.24 8.15
C ARG A 268 -12.98 10.32 9.66
N ASP A 269 -13.52 11.42 10.20
CA ASP A 269 -13.66 11.71 11.63
C ASP A 269 -12.34 11.56 12.43
N PHE A 270 -11.18 11.72 11.80
CA PHE A 270 -9.88 11.62 12.47
C PHE A 270 -9.59 12.91 13.28
N PRO A 271 -9.32 12.81 14.60
CA PRO A 271 -9.17 13.96 15.49
C PRO A 271 -7.80 14.64 15.35
N TRP A 272 -7.59 15.34 14.24
CA TRP A 272 -6.38 16.11 13.98
C TRP A 272 -6.55 17.61 14.27
N SER A 273 -5.45 18.28 14.57
CA SER A 273 -5.38 19.75 14.68
C SER A 273 -4.10 20.26 14.04
N ALA A 274 -4.11 21.46 13.46
CA ALA A 274 -2.93 21.97 12.75
C ALA A 274 -1.69 22.08 13.66
N PRO A 275 -0.50 21.69 13.17
CA PRO A 275 0.75 21.88 13.89
C PRO A 275 1.22 23.35 13.81
N ASP A 276 2.11 23.72 14.73
CA ASP A 276 2.90 24.95 14.62
C ASP A 276 4.19 24.65 13.86
N CYS A 277 4.21 24.97 12.56
CA CYS A 277 5.41 25.08 11.72
C CYS A 277 5.73 26.58 11.49
#